data_AF-A0A1M6R8N7-F1
#
_entry.id   AF-A0A1M6R8N7-F1
#
_cell.length_a   1.000
_cell.length_b   1.000
_cell.length_c   1.000
_cell.angle_alpha   90.00
_cell.angle_beta   90.00
_cell.angle_gamma   90.00
#
_symmetry.space_group_name_H-M   'P 1'
#
loop_
_entity.id
_entity.type
_entity.pdbx_description
1 polymer ?
#
loop_
_entity_poly.entity_id
_entity_poly.type
_entity_poly.pdbx_seq_one_letter_code
_entity_poly.pdbx_strand_id
1 'polypeptide(L)'
;MYINKRNRYIYAILISIVILLGLASRKFSISMPNFVVYYIPDTLWGLMVFFIMGFLFNKFKTSKVVVYSLVFAYLIEISQLYHVPWLDQIRSTKLGGLI
;
A
#
# COMPACT_ATOMS: atom_id res chain seq x y z
N MET A 1 -7.11 -19.45 22.35
CA MET A 1 -6.16 -18.75 21.45
C MET A 1 -6.23 -17.27 21.77
N TYR A 2 -5.29 -16.76 22.58
CA TYR A 2 -5.28 -15.36 23.02
C TYR A 2 -5.06 -14.44 21.81
N ILE A 3 -6.08 -13.67 21.44
CA ILE A 3 -5.93 -12.61 20.44
C ILE A 3 -5.32 -11.43 21.18
N ASN A 4 -3.99 -11.32 21.15
CA ASN A 4 -3.30 -10.13 21.62
C ASN A 4 -3.82 -8.93 20.81
N LYS A 5 -4.37 -7.93 21.52
CA LYS A 5 -4.86 -6.68 20.92
C LYS A 5 -3.67 -6.00 20.24
N ARG A 6 -3.72 -5.81 18.91
CA ARG A 6 -2.71 -5.03 18.19
C ARG A 6 -2.72 -3.59 18.69
N ASN A 7 -1.54 -3.06 19.01
CA ASN A 7 -1.41 -1.67 19.42
C ASN A 7 -1.52 -0.75 18.19
N ARG A 8 -2.65 -0.05 18.07
CA ARG A 8 -2.95 0.84 16.93
C ARG A 8 -1.92 1.95 16.75
N TYR A 9 -1.30 2.41 17.84
CA TYR A 9 -0.26 3.45 17.78
C TYR A 9 0.99 2.97 17.05
N ILE A 10 1.40 1.71 17.25
CA ILE A 10 2.54 1.13 16.54
C ILE A 10 2.24 1.06 15.05
N TYR A 11 1.03 0.62 14.67
CA TYR A 11 0.63 0.57 13.25
C TYR A 11 0.55 1.96 12.62
N ALA A 12 0.05 2.96 13.34
CA ALA A 12 0.04 4.35 12.87
C ALA A 12 1.46 4.88 12.61
N ILE A 13 2.40 4.62 13.52
CA ILE A 13 3.81 5.00 13.35
C ILE A 13 4.42 4.28 12.14
N LEU A 14 4.18 2.98 12.00
CA LEU A 14 4.67 2.18 10.88
C LEU A 14 4.12 2.70 9.54
N ILE A 15 2.83 3.04 9.46
CA ILE A 15 2.23 3.65 8.26
C ILE A 15 2.93 4.96 7.93
N SER A 16 3.12 5.86 8.90
CA SER A 16 3.82 7.12 8.69
C SER A 16 5.26 6.92 8.19
N ILE A 17 6.00 5.96 8.76
CA ILE A 17 7.35 5.63 8.30
C ILE A 17 7.34 5.13 6.86
N VAL A 18 6.41 4.24 6.50
CA VAL A 18 6.31 3.70 5.13
C VAL A 18 5.95 4.80 4.13
N ILE A 19 5.06 5.74 4.50
CA ILE A 19 4.74 6.90 3.66
C ILE A 19 5.99 7.76 3.41
N LEU A 20 6.75 8.08 4.46
CA LEU A 20 7.98 8.86 4.35
C LEU A 20 9.02 8.14 3.47
N LEU A 21 9.19 6.83 3.65
CA LEU A 21 10.10 6.02 2.82
C LEU A 21 9.63 5.95 1.36
N GLY A 22 8.33 5.84 1.11
CA GLY A 22 7.76 5.81 -0.23
C GLY A 22 7.97 7.14 -0.97
N LEU A 23 7.76 8.27 -0.28
CA LEU A 23 8.03 9.60 -0.82
C LEU A 23 9.53 9.83 -1.06
N ALA A 24 10.38 9.39 -0.12
CA ALA A 24 11.83 9.45 -0.27
C ALA A 24 12.29 8.61 -1.47
N SER A 25 11.81 7.37 -1.60
CA SER A 25 12.14 6.49 -2.72
C SER A 25 11.83 7.14 -4.08
N ARG A 26 10.68 7.82 -4.19
CA ARG A 26 10.32 8.56 -5.42
C ARG A 26 11.24 9.77 -5.66
N LYS A 27 11.63 10.50 -4.60
CA LYS A 27 12.53 11.66 -4.70
C LYS A 27 13.97 11.28 -5.05
N PHE A 28 14.46 10.16 -4.54
CA PHE A 28 15.83 9.66 -4.77
C PHE A 28 15.94 8.70 -5.96
N SER A 29 14.87 8.57 -6.76
CA SER A 29 14.81 7.70 -7.93
C SER A 29 15.93 7.96 -8.96
N ILE A 30 16.40 9.20 -9.06
CA ILE A 30 17.49 9.61 -9.96
C ILE A 30 18.88 9.10 -9.54
N SER A 31 19.09 8.80 -8.26
CA SER A 31 20.40 8.38 -7.72
C SER A 31 20.49 6.88 -7.43
N MET A 32 19.46 6.10 -7.78
CA MET A 32 19.36 4.68 -7.43
C MET A 32 19.43 3.76 -8.66
N PRO A 33 19.89 2.50 -8.50
CA PRO A 33 19.86 1.51 -9.57
C PRO A 33 18.44 1.30 -10.07
N ASN A 34 18.25 1.13 -11.38
CA ASN A 34 16.93 0.98 -12.00
C ASN A 34 16.04 -0.06 -11.29
N PHE A 35 16.61 -1.20 -10.89
CA PHE A 35 15.89 -2.23 -10.12
C PHE A 35 15.21 -1.65 -8.87
N VAL A 36 15.94 -0.85 -8.10
CA VAL A 36 15.45 -0.25 -6.86
C VAL A 36 14.32 0.73 -7.13
N VAL A 37 14.44 1.52 -8.19
CA VAL A 37 13.44 2.52 -8.59
C VAL A 37 12.11 1.89 -8.99
N TYR A 38 12.14 0.74 -9.67
CA TYR A 38 10.92 0.05 -10.10
C TYR A 38 10.23 -0.72 -8.97
N TYR A 39 10.99 -1.46 -8.15
CA TYR A 39 10.37 -2.39 -7.19
C TYR A 39 10.13 -1.82 -5.79
N ILE A 40 10.93 -0.85 -5.33
CA ILE A 40 10.78 -0.31 -3.96
C ILE A 40 9.45 0.43 -3.76
N PRO A 41 9.03 1.35 -4.65
CA PRO A 41 7.78 2.09 -4.45
C PRO A 41 6.57 1.17 -4.35
N ASP A 42 6.52 0.13 -5.20
CA ASP A 42 5.47 -0.87 -5.23
C ASP A 42 5.46 -1.75 -3.96
N THR A 43 6.63 -2.24 -3.57
CA THR A 43 6.77 -3.05 -2.34
C THR A 43 6.38 -2.27 -1.09
N LEU A 44 6.80 -1.00 -0.99
CA LEU A 44 6.43 -0.11 0.12
C LEU A 44 4.93 0.19 0.13
N TRP A 45 4.32 0.35 -1.04
CA TRP A 45 2.88 0.54 -1.16
C TRP A 45 2.10 -0.69 -0.67
N GLY A 46 2.48 -1.90 -1.09
CA GLY A 46 1.88 -3.14 -0.60
C GLY A 46 2.04 -3.32 0.91
N LEU A 47 3.21 -2.96 1.45
CA LEU A 47 3.47 -2.95 2.89
C LEU A 47 2.56 -1.94 3.64
N MET A 48 2.34 -0.76 3.05
CA MET A 48 1.43 0.26 3.59
C MET A 48 0.00 -0.27 3.70
N VAL A 49 -0.51 -0.92 2.65
CA VAL A 49 -1.85 -1.55 2.64
C VAL A 49 -1.96 -2.61 3.74
N PHE A 50 -0.92 -3.42 3.95
CA PHE A 50 -0.90 -4.39 5.04
C PHE A 50 -1.00 -3.74 6.42
N PHE A 51 -0.25 -2.65 6.66
CA PHE A 51 -0.32 -1.94 7.93
C PHE A 51 -1.66 -1.23 8.13
N ILE A 52 -2.26 -0.64 7.08
CA ILE A 52 -3.59 -0.04 7.12
C ILE A 52 -4.65 -1.08 7.48
N MET A 53 -4.63 -2.25 6.82
CA MET A 53 -5.55 -3.35 7.15
C MET A 53 -5.31 -3.85 8.57
N GLY A 54 -4.06 -3.90 9.04
CA GLY A 54 -3.73 -4.25 10.42
C GLY A 54 -4.20 -3.23 11.46
N PHE A 55 -4.21 -1.95 11.10
CA PHE A 55 -4.75 -0.86 11.90
C PHE A 55 -6.28 -0.93 12.00
N LEU A 56 -6.96 -1.14 10.85
CA LEU A 56 -8.41 -1.22 10.75
C LEU A 56 -8.96 -2.47 11.45
N PHE A 57 -8.34 -3.63 11.18
CA PHE A 57 -8.78 -4.95 11.65
C PHE A 57 -7.99 -5.46 12.87
N ASN A 58 -7.89 -4.63 13.92
CA ASN A 58 -7.15 -4.93 15.15
C ASN A 58 -7.61 -6.24 15.85
N LYS A 59 -8.89 -6.63 15.71
CA LYS A 59 -9.44 -7.84 16.36
C LYS A 59 -9.24 -9.12 15.55
N PHE A 60 -8.74 -9.04 14.32
CA PHE A 60 -8.58 -10.19 13.44
C PHE A 60 -7.17 -10.80 13.57
N LYS A 61 -7.09 -12.13 13.41
CA LYS A 61 -5.79 -12.83 13.32
C LYS A 61 -4.99 -12.29 12.14
N THR A 62 -3.66 -12.25 12.26
CA THR A 62 -2.74 -11.80 11.21
C THR A 62 -3.02 -12.47 9.86
N SER A 63 -3.34 -13.77 9.85
CA SER A 63 -3.68 -14.51 8.62
C SER A 63 -4.88 -13.91 7.87
N LYS A 64 -5.93 -13.47 8.59
CA LYS A 64 -7.08 -12.83 7.94
C LYS A 64 -6.71 -11.45 7.37
N VAL A 65 -5.87 -10.71 8.08
CA VAL A 65 -5.38 -9.40 7.62
C VAL A 65 -4.57 -9.56 6.33
N VAL A 66 -3.68 -10.56 6.26
CA VAL A 66 -2.93 -10.89 5.03
C VAL A 66 -3.88 -11.16 3.87
N VAL A 67 -4.91 -12.00 4.08
CA VAL A 67 -5.89 -12.32 3.03
C VAL A 67 -6.63 -11.06 2.56
N TYR A 68 -7.12 -10.21 3.48
CA TYR A 68 -7.80 -8.97 3.09
C TYR A 68 -6.88 -8.00 2.35
N SER A 69 -5.62 -7.87 2.78
CA SER A 69 -4.63 -7.05 2.08
C SER A 69 -4.34 -7.58 0.68
N LEU A 70 -4.21 -8.90 0.51
CA LEU A 70 -4.00 -9.51 -0.80
C LEU A 70 -5.20 -9.30 -1.72
N VAL A 71 -6.42 -9.56 -1.23
CA VAL A 71 -7.64 -9.34 -2.01
C VAL A 71 -7.73 -7.87 -2.43
N PHE A 72 -7.45 -6.95 -1.52
CA PHE A 72 -7.47 -5.52 -1.82
C PHE A 72 -6.42 -5.12 -2.86
N ALA A 73 -5.18 -5.62 -2.75
CA ALA A 73 -4.13 -5.39 -3.75
C ALA A 73 -4.54 -5.94 -5.14
N TYR A 74 -5.06 -7.16 -5.19
CA TYR A 74 -5.55 -7.74 -6.44
C TYR A 74 -6.72 -6.97 -7.06
N LEU A 75 -7.64 -6.45 -6.24
CA LEU A 75 -8.73 -5.62 -6.74
C LEU A 75 -8.22 -4.32 -7.36
N ILE A 76 -7.15 -3.73 -6.82
CA ILE A 76 -6.53 -2.52 -7.38
C ILE A 76 -5.83 -2.84 -8.71
N GLU A 77 -5.05 -3.92 -8.78
CA GLU A 77 -4.40 -4.37 -10.02
C GLU A 77 -5.43 -4.71 -11.12
N ILE A 78 -6.49 -5.45 -10.77
CA ILE A 78 -7.58 -5.78 -11.71
C ILE A 78 -8.30 -4.51 -12.15
N SER A 79 -8.51 -3.55 -11.23
CA SER A 79 -9.04 -2.25 -11.59
C SER A 79 -8.13 -1.58 -12.62
N GLN A 80 -6.81 -1.56 -12.41
CA GLN A 80 -5.85 -0.95 -13.36
C GLN A 80 -5.91 -1.58 -14.76
N LEU A 81 -6.13 -2.90 -14.86
CA LEU A 81 -6.33 -3.59 -16.15
C LEU A 81 -7.64 -3.22 -16.86
N TYR A 82 -8.62 -2.70 -16.12
CA TYR A 82 -9.89 -2.25 -16.68
C TYR A 82 -9.73 -0.83 -17.25
N HIS A 83 -9.55 -0.76 -18.56
CA HIS A 83 -9.41 0.49 -19.32
C HIS A 83 -10.75 0.91 -19.91
N VAL A 84 -11.37 1.89 -19.26
CA VAL A 84 -12.58 2.55 -19.78
C VAL A 84 -12.32 4.05 -19.78
N PRO A 85 -12.70 4.79 -20.84
CA PRO A 85 -12.33 6.19 -21.03
C PRO A 85 -12.64 7.11 -19.83
N TRP A 86 -13.75 6.88 -19.13
CA TRP A 86 -14.12 7.66 -17.93
C TRP A 86 -13.23 7.35 -16.71
N LEU A 87 -12.76 6.10 -16.59
CA LEU A 87 -11.91 5.64 -15.49
C LEU A 87 -10.46 6.10 -15.70
N ASP A 88 -9.99 6.07 -16.94
CA ASP A 88 -8.67 6.57 -17.30
C ASP A 88 -8.55 8.10 -17.16
N GLN A 89 -9.64 8.86 -17.39
CA GLN A 89 -9.70 10.29 -17.07
C GLN A 89 -9.56 10.58 -15.57
N ILE A 90 -10.10 9.72 -14.70
CA ILE A 90 -9.92 9.83 -13.25
C ILE A 90 -8.47 9.49 -12.88
N ARG A 91 -7.88 8.45 -13.48
CA ARG A 91 -6.46 8.07 -13.27
C ARG A 91 -5.48 9.15 -13.74
N SER A 92 -5.79 9.87 -14.81
CA SER A 92 -4.94 10.95 -15.32
C SER A 92 -4.97 12.21 -14.44
N THR A 93 -5.86 12.29 -13.44
CA THR A 93 -5.80 13.37 -12.45
C THR A 93 -4.69 13.10 -11.43
N LYS A 94 -4.09 14.16 -10.87
CA LYS A 94 -2.96 14.06 -9.92
C LYS A 94 -3.25 13.19 -8.67
N LEU A 95 -4.53 12.97 -8.36
CA LEU A 95 -4.99 12.07 -7.28
C LEU A 95 -5.05 10.60 -7.72
N GLY A 96 -5.34 10.35 -9.01
CA GLY A 96 -5.45 9.02 -9.59
C GLY A 96 -4.09 8.37 -9.92
N GLY A 97 -3.04 9.14 -10.16
CA GLY A 97 -1.68 8.61 -10.39
C GLY A 97 -0.95 8.10 -9.13
N LEU A 98 -1.60 8.20 -7.96
CA LEU A 98 -1.15 7.61 -6.68
C LEU A 98 -1.78 6.22 -6.42
N ILE A 99 -2.67 5.78 -7.32
CA ILE A 99 -3.42 4.53 -7.30
C ILE A 99 -3.08 3.75 -8.57
#